data_AF-A0A933GQQ2-F1
#
_entry.id   AF-A0A933GQQ2-F1
#
_cell.length_a   1.000
_cell.length_b   1.000
_cell.length_c   1.000
_cell.angle_alpha   90.00
_cell.angle_beta   90.00
_cell.angle_gamma   90.00
#
_symmetry.space_group_name_H-M   'P 1'
#
loop_
_entity.id
_entity.type
_entity.pdbx_description
1 polymer ?
#
loop_
_entity_poly.entity_id
_entity_poly.type
_entity_poly.pdbx_seq_one_letter_code
_entity_poly.pdbx_strand_id
1 'polypeptide(L)'
;MRWVVGLALAVLGNAAASAREISWDELYAAGETLYQQHAYLEAASVAEAALRMADATFGTTDLKTAQTLVLLGNAHLGRRQLSRTLHYYQRALAILEYRLGPTHPQVSDVLLLLARYHLLAGSPKQAEALCERALMIRAGALGARHPQTAKTLAVLAECYVGQQAWQRAIDTYDRALAIAAAAHPADEEEVGWMRRRIATLAAAQEQATPLISHPPLLLQRLDAPAISAPAAAEPAPTIDAPASSGASANPAALGAPRGSLPLARGSGESTPLGAMATSFEERAVAMLQIGNASEARNLFRQAVEICEKRLGPTHPETLATLERYRRFLQHAGRPSETEALSTAPPHSIADQ
;
A
#
# COMPACT_ATOMS: atom_id res chain seq x y z
N MET A 1 -13.99 39.13 -23.65
CA MET A 1 -12.55 39.02 -23.33
C MET A 1 -12.08 37.67 -23.81
N ARG A 2 -11.07 37.67 -24.68
CA ARG A 2 -10.60 36.52 -25.47
C ARG A 2 -9.77 35.56 -24.62
N TRP A 3 -9.96 34.27 -24.88
CA TRP A 3 -9.29 33.12 -24.30
C TRP A 3 -7.76 33.19 -24.36
N VAL A 4 -7.11 32.99 -23.21
CA VAL A 4 -5.73 32.50 -23.12
C VAL A 4 -5.68 31.47 -22.00
N VAL A 5 -5.92 30.20 -22.34
CA VAL A 5 -5.40 29.06 -21.57
C VAL A 5 -4.69 28.16 -22.57
N GLY A 6 -3.55 28.65 -23.05
CA GLY A 6 -2.58 27.83 -23.75
C GLY A 6 -1.66 27.20 -22.72
N LEU A 7 -2.00 26.02 -22.22
CA LEU A 7 -1.09 24.94 -21.75
C LEU A 7 -1.91 23.82 -21.08
N ALA A 8 -2.68 23.08 -21.88
CA ALA A 8 -3.24 21.79 -21.45
C ALA A 8 -3.16 20.69 -22.52
N LEU A 9 -2.62 20.97 -23.71
CA LEU A 9 -2.54 19.98 -24.79
C LEU A 9 -1.19 20.04 -25.47
N ALA A 10 -0.23 19.28 -24.94
CA ALA A 10 0.97 18.85 -25.66
C ALA A 10 1.05 17.31 -25.71
N VAL A 11 -0.09 16.61 -25.64
CA VAL A 11 -0.16 15.14 -25.74
C VAL A 11 -1.05 14.66 -26.88
N LEU A 12 -1.76 15.55 -27.61
CA LEU A 12 -2.46 15.15 -28.83
C LEU A 12 -1.86 15.87 -30.03
N GLY A 13 -1.37 15.04 -30.95
CA GLY A 13 -0.62 15.43 -32.14
C GLY A 13 -1.29 16.52 -32.96
N ASN A 14 -0.41 17.40 -33.40
CA ASN A 14 -0.56 18.47 -34.37
C ASN A 14 -1.42 18.12 -35.60
N ALA A 15 -2.61 18.71 -35.73
CA ALA A 15 -3.24 19.07 -37.00
C ALA A 15 -4.49 19.94 -36.77
N ALA A 16 -4.41 21.21 -37.20
CA ALA A 16 -5.53 22.10 -37.49
C ALA A 16 -6.71 22.11 -36.49
N ALA A 17 -6.49 22.59 -35.26
CA ALA A 17 -7.57 22.78 -34.33
C ALA A 17 -8.34 24.07 -34.67
N SER A 18 -9.51 23.93 -35.30
CA SER A 18 -10.64 24.80 -34.96
C SER A 18 -10.68 24.88 -33.43
N ALA A 19 -10.77 26.07 -32.83
CA ALA A 19 -10.81 26.23 -31.38
C ALA A 19 -12.08 25.55 -30.83
N ARG A 20 -12.00 24.23 -30.64
CA ARG A 20 -13.05 23.41 -30.09
C ARG A 20 -13.09 23.75 -28.62
N GLU A 21 -14.20 24.34 -28.18
CA GLU A 21 -14.41 24.61 -26.76
C GLU A 21 -14.35 23.28 -26.02
N ILE A 22 -13.37 23.17 -25.11
CA ILE A 22 -13.21 21.98 -24.28
C ILE A 22 -14.39 21.95 -23.30
N SER A 23 -15.16 20.87 -23.33
CA SER A 23 -16.33 20.73 -22.45
C SER A 23 -15.96 20.27 -21.05
N TRP A 24 -16.84 20.50 -20.08
CA TRP A 24 -16.65 19.99 -18.73
C TRP A 24 -16.57 18.46 -18.69
N ASP A 25 -17.40 17.77 -19.48
CA ASP A 25 -17.40 16.30 -19.52
C ASP A 25 -16.05 15.77 -20.03
N GLU A 26 -15.44 16.43 -21.02
CA GLU A 26 -14.09 16.09 -21.53
C GLU A 26 -13.00 16.31 -20.46
N LEU A 27 -13.02 17.44 -19.74
CA LEU A 27 -12.05 17.68 -18.66
C LEU A 27 -12.24 16.73 -17.49
N TYR A 28 -13.48 16.45 -17.09
CA TYR A 28 -13.77 15.55 -15.99
C TYR A 28 -13.30 14.13 -16.31
N ALA A 29 -13.60 13.62 -17.52
CA ALA A 29 -13.13 12.32 -17.97
C ALA A 29 -11.59 12.26 -18.06
N ALA A 30 -10.94 13.32 -18.55
CA ALA A 30 -9.48 13.40 -18.56
C ALA A 30 -8.89 13.36 -17.14
N GLY A 31 -9.49 14.09 -16.18
CA GLY A 31 -9.06 14.04 -14.78
C GLY A 31 -9.26 12.66 -14.15
N GLU A 32 -10.37 11.97 -14.45
CA GLU A 32 -10.65 10.62 -13.96
C GLU A 32 -9.65 9.61 -14.52
N THR A 33 -9.39 9.64 -15.82
CA THR A 33 -8.40 8.74 -16.46
C THR A 33 -6.99 8.92 -15.88
N LEU A 34 -6.56 10.17 -15.67
CA LEU A 34 -5.28 10.46 -15.02
C LEU A 34 -5.25 9.97 -13.58
N TYR A 35 -6.36 10.11 -12.84
CA TYR A 35 -6.48 9.56 -11.50
C TYR A 35 -6.34 8.03 -11.49
N GLN A 36 -7.00 7.33 -12.41
CA GLN A 36 -6.87 5.87 -12.56
C GLN A 36 -5.45 5.46 -12.95
N GLN A 37 -4.73 6.28 -13.70
CA GLN A 37 -3.31 6.09 -14.02
C GLN A 37 -2.37 6.46 -12.88
N HIS A 38 -2.90 6.88 -11.72
CA HIS A 38 -2.14 7.31 -10.54
C HIS A 38 -1.30 8.57 -10.78
N ALA A 39 -1.57 9.29 -11.89
CA ALA A 39 -0.98 10.58 -12.23
C ALA A 39 -1.68 11.69 -11.45
N TYR A 40 -1.54 11.65 -10.12
CA TYR A 40 -2.34 12.48 -9.21
C TYR A 40 -2.07 13.99 -9.31
N LEU A 41 -0.87 14.38 -9.76
CA LEU A 41 -0.51 15.79 -9.96
C LEU A 41 -1.30 16.37 -11.15
N GLU A 42 -1.28 15.65 -12.26
CA GLU A 42 -1.96 15.96 -13.50
C GLU A 42 -3.48 15.85 -13.33
N ALA A 43 -3.96 14.82 -12.63
CA ALA A 43 -5.37 14.69 -12.29
C ALA A 43 -5.88 15.89 -11.50
N ALA A 44 -5.09 16.37 -10.52
CA ALA A 44 -5.45 17.56 -9.73
C ALA A 44 -5.49 18.83 -10.60
N SER A 45 -4.51 19.04 -11.50
CA SER A 45 -4.49 20.24 -12.35
C SER A 45 -5.66 20.27 -13.35
N VAL A 46 -5.97 19.12 -13.96
CA VAL A 46 -7.12 18.97 -14.87
C VAL A 46 -8.43 19.14 -14.10
N ALA A 47 -8.56 18.54 -12.91
CA ALA A 47 -9.76 18.67 -12.10
C ALA A 47 -9.95 20.10 -11.54
N GLU A 48 -8.88 20.87 -11.29
CA GLU A 48 -8.96 22.30 -10.95
C GLU A 48 -9.47 23.14 -12.14
N ALA A 49 -9.08 22.79 -13.37
CA ALA A 49 -9.65 23.40 -14.57
C ALA A 49 -11.13 23.02 -14.76
N ALA A 50 -11.48 21.74 -14.56
CA ALA A 50 -12.86 21.28 -14.59
C ALA A 50 -13.71 22.00 -13.53
N LEU A 51 -13.18 22.24 -12.32
CA LEU A 51 -13.93 22.91 -11.25
C LEU A 51 -14.23 24.36 -11.61
N ARG A 52 -13.24 25.08 -12.14
CA ARG A 52 -13.43 26.47 -12.61
C ARG A 52 -14.50 26.57 -13.69
N MET A 53 -14.52 25.62 -14.62
CA MET A 53 -15.56 25.57 -15.64
C MET A 53 -16.92 25.19 -15.04
N ALA A 54 -16.98 24.21 -14.13
CA ALA A 54 -18.22 23.81 -13.47
C ALA A 54 -18.85 24.98 -12.70
N ASP A 55 -18.05 25.70 -11.91
CA ASP A 55 -18.48 26.88 -11.16
C ASP A 55 -19.00 27.99 -12.10
N ALA A 56 -18.38 28.17 -13.27
CA ALA A 56 -18.79 29.18 -14.26
C ALA A 56 -20.03 28.80 -15.09
N THR A 57 -20.24 27.51 -15.36
CA THR A 57 -21.29 27.02 -16.28
C THR A 57 -22.54 26.53 -15.55
N PHE A 58 -22.38 25.82 -14.45
CA PHE A 58 -23.48 25.19 -13.69
C PHE A 58 -23.70 25.87 -12.33
N GLY A 59 -22.69 26.56 -11.81
CA GLY A 59 -22.72 27.23 -10.51
C GLY A 59 -22.05 26.43 -9.39
N THR A 60 -21.78 27.11 -8.28
CA THR A 60 -20.97 26.58 -7.17
C THR A 60 -21.69 25.51 -6.33
N THR A 61 -22.99 25.36 -6.50
CA THR A 61 -23.85 24.42 -5.76
C THR A 61 -24.45 23.34 -6.65
N ASP A 62 -23.88 23.13 -7.84
CA ASP A 62 -24.33 22.10 -8.76
C ASP A 62 -23.75 20.70 -8.47
N LEU A 63 -24.47 19.66 -8.88
CA LEU A 63 -24.04 18.27 -8.75
C LEU A 63 -22.76 18.00 -9.54
N LYS A 64 -22.58 18.61 -10.72
CA LYS A 64 -21.34 18.50 -11.49
C LYS A 64 -20.15 19.14 -10.75
N THR A 65 -20.41 20.24 -10.04
CA THR A 65 -19.42 20.87 -9.15
C THR A 65 -19.06 19.95 -7.99
N ALA A 66 -20.04 19.31 -7.35
CA ALA A 66 -19.78 18.31 -6.30
C ALA A 66 -18.96 17.12 -6.81
N GLN A 67 -19.28 16.58 -7.99
CA GLN A 67 -18.52 15.49 -8.62
C GLN A 67 -17.06 15.90 -8.87
N THR A 68 -16.83 17.11 -9.38
CA THR A 68 -15.49 17.61 -9.63
C THR A 68 -14.69 17.80 -8.33
N LEU A 69 -15.35 18.27 -7.26
CA LEU A 69 -14.74 18.38 -5.93
C LEU A 69 -14.35 17.02 -5.36
N VAL A 70 -15.15 15.97 -5.58
CA VAL A 70 -14.79 14.60 -5.20
C VAL A 70 -13.54 14.13 -5.94
N LEU A 71 -13.47 14.36 -7.26
CA LEU A 71 -12.28 14.01 -8.06
C LEU A 71 -11.03 14.75 -7.57
N LEU A 72 -11.15 16.04 -7.25
CA LEU A 72 -10.06 16.81 -6.63
C LEU A 72 -9.63 16.25 -5.28
N GLY A 73 -10.59 15.94 -4.41
CA GLY A 73 -10.33 15.30 -3.13
C GLY A 73 -9.57 13.98 -3.29
N ASN A 74 -9.98 13.14 -4.23
CA ASN A 74 -9.32 11.87 -4.55
C ASN A 74 -7.87 12.10 -5.03
N ALA A 75 -7.63 13.03 -5.95
CA ALA A 75 -6.30 13.35 -6.45
C ALA A 75 -5.39 13.90 -5.35
N HIS A 76 -5.88 14.79 -4.49
CA HIS A 76 -5.11 15.30 -3.35
C HIS A 76 -4.85 14.25 -2.28
N LEU A 77 -5.77 13.30 -2.07
CA LEU A 77 -5.56 12.18 -1.16
C LEU A 77 -4.44 11.27 -1.64
N GLY A 78 -4.38 10.96 -2.94
CA GLY A 78 -3.29 10.22 -3.56
C GLY A 78 -1.93 10.88 -3.38
N ARG A 79 -1.90 12.22 -3.33
CA ARG A 79 -0.72 13.04 -3.04
C ARG A 79 -0.43 13.25 -1.55
N ARG A 80 -1.19 12.59 -0.65
CA ARG A 80 -1.11 12.75 0.81
C ARG A 80 -1.35 14.19 1.30
N GLN A 81 -2.04 15.02 0.51
CA GLN A 81 -2.40 16.39 0.89
C GLN A 81 -3.72 16.40 1.66
N LEU A 82 -3.63 16.02 2.94
CA LEU A 82 -4.79 15.76 3.79
C LEU A 82 -5.70 16.99 3.97
N SER A 83 -5.13 18.17 4.24
CA SER A 83 -5.94 19.39 4.47
C SER A 83 -6.80 19.79 3.27
N ARG A 84 -6.26 19.69 2.05
CA ARG A 84 -7.01 19.97 0.81
C ARG A 84 -8.09 18.91 0.55
N THR A 85 -7.75 17.65 0.79
CA THR A 85 -8.69 16.53 0.65
C THR A 85 -9.93 16.74 1.51
N LEU A 86 -9.75 17.04 2.80
CA LEU A 86 -10.84 17.27 3.73
C LEU A 86 -11.74 18.43 3.27
N HIS A 87 -11.12 19.54 2.87
CA HIS A 87 -11.85 20.71 2.37
C HIS A 87 -12.76 20.37 1.18
N TYR A 88 -12.22 19.66 0.18
CA TYR A 88 -12.98 19.32 -1.03
C TYR A 88 -14.11 18.32 -0.75
N TYR A 89 -13.86 17.28 0.05
CA TYR A 89 -14.91 16.33 0.41
C TYR A 89 -16.02 16.95 1.26
N GLN A 90 -15.70 17.84 2.21
CA GLN A 90 -16.71 18.54 3.00
C GLN A 90 -17.57 19.46 2.13
N ARG A 91 -16.94 20.19 1.19
CA ARG A 91 -17.68 21.04 0.24
C ARG A 91 -18.57 20.20 -0.68
N ALA A 92 -18.08 19.07 -1.19
CA ALA A 92 -18.88 18.15 -1.99
C ALA A 92 -20.07 17.57 -1.21
N LEU A 93 -19.83 17.15 0.04
CA LEU A 93 -20.87 16.62 0.93
C LEU A 93 -21.98 17.65 1.15
N ALA A 94 -21.63 18.89 1.48
CA ALA A 94 -22.59 19.97 1.71
C ALA A 94 -23.47 20.23 0.46
N ILE A 95 -22.88 20.20 -0.73
CA ILE A 95 -23.62 20.37 -1.99
C ILE A 95 -24.58 19.19 -2.23
N LEU A 96 -24.12 17.95 -2.04
CA LEU A 96 -24.94 16.76 -2.25
C LEU A 96 -26.10 16.69 -1.25
N GLU A 97 -25.85 16.99 0.03
CA GLU A 97 -26.90 17.06 1.05
C GLU A 97 -27.93 18.14 0.73
N TYR A 98 -27.50 19.30 0.24
CA TYR A 98 -28.39 20.39 -0.16
C TYR A 98 -29.24 20.03 -1.39
N ARG A 99 -28.65 19.39 -2.42
CA ARG A 99 -29.32 19.15 -3.71
C ARG A 99 -30.12 17.86 -3.76
N LEU A 100 -29.68 16.81 -3.08
CA LEU A 100 -30.27 15.47 -3.15
C LEU A 100 -30.93 15.03 -1.83
N GLY A 101 -30.65 15.74 -0.74
CA GLY A 101 -31.07 15.37 0.60
C GLY A 101 -30.07 14.45 1.32
N PRO A 102 -30.10 14.42 2.66
CA PRO A 102 -29.08 13.78 3.49
C PRO A 102 -29.10 12.24 3.45
N THR A 103 -30.12 11.63 2.85
CA THR A 103 -30.32 10.18 2.75
C THR A 103 -30.10 9.63 1.34
N HIS A 104 -29.62 10.44 0.40
CA HIS A 104 -29.41 9.99 -0.97
C HIS A 104 -28.16 9.08 -1.07
N PRO A 105 -28.18 8.00 -1.88
CA PRO A 105 -27.02 7.10 -2.03
C PRO A 105 -25.69 7.81 -2.36
N GLN A 106 -25.70 8.85 -3.19
CA GLN A 106 -24.47 9.62 -3.49
C GLN A 106 -23.88 10.34 -2.26
N VAL A 107 -24.70 10.70 -1.26
CA VAL A 107 -24.20 11.25 0.01
C VAL A 107 -23.38 10.17 0.74
N SER A 108 -23.83 8.91 0.70
CA SER A 108 -23.09 7.79 1.32
C SER A 108 -21.72 7.55 0.68
N ASP A 109 -21.58 7.80 -0.62
CA ASP A 109 -20.30 7.65 -1.32
C ASP A 109 -19.25 8.64 -0.79
N VAL A 110 -19.64 9.91 -0.62
CA VAL A 110 -18.74 10.94 -0.07
C VAL A 110 -18.48 10.74 1.42
N LEU A 111 -19.47 10.26 2.19
CA LEU A 111 -19.26 9.88 3.59
C LEU A 111 -18.21 8.77 3.73
N LEU A 112 -18.21 7.78 2.84
CA LEU A 112 -17.17 6.74 2.83
C LEU A 112 -15.79 7.28 2.44
N LEU A 113 -15.71 8.24 1.52
CA LEU A 113 -14.44 8.89 1.19
C LEU A 113 -13.89 9.68 2.37
N LEU A 114 -14.75 10.39 3.11
CA LEU A 114 -14.38 11.06 4.36
C LEU A 114 -13.95 10.05 5.44
N ALA A 115 -14.64 8.92 5.57
CA ALA A 115 -14.25 7.87 6.51
C ALA A 115 -12.85 7.32 6.19
N ARG A 116 -12.56 7.02 4.93
CA ARG A 116 -11.22 6.62 4.46
C ARG A 116 -10.16 7.68 4.73
N TYR A 117 -10.50 8.95 4.53
CA TYR A 117 -9.64 10.06 4.92
C TYR A 117 -9.31 10.04 6.42
N HIS A 118 -10.32 9.88 7.28
CA HIS A 118 -10.12 9.83 8.73
C HIS A 118 -9.31 8.62 9.19
N LEU A 119 -9.46 7.46 8.54
CA LEU A 119 -8.59 6.29 8.77
C LEU A 119 -7.13 6.60 8.44
N LEU A 120 -6.87 7.23 7.29
CA LEU A 120 -5.52 7.64 6.89
C LEU A 120 -4.93 8.73 7.78
N ALA A 121 -5.78 9.58 8.35
CA ALA A 121 -5.41 10.61 9.33
C ALA A 121 -5.28 10.07 10.77
N GLY A 122 -5.44 8.76 11.00
CA GLY A 122 -5.31 8.14 12.33
C GLY A 122 -6.46 8.44 13.29
N SER A 123 -7.64 8.78 12.77
CA SER A 123 -8.85 9.13 13.54
C SER A 123 -10.00 8.13 13.32
N PRO A 124 -9.83 6.84 13.69
CA PRO A 124 -10.78 5.78 13.34
C PRO A 124 -12.17 5.93 13.97
N LYS A 125 -12.29 6.58 15.12
CA LYS A 125 -13.59 6.88 15.75
C LYS A 125 -14.43 7.88 14.95
N GLN A 126 -13.79 8.86 14.30
CA GLN A 126 -14.48 9.80 13.41
C GLN A 126 -14.91 9.08 12.12
N ALA A 127 -14.07 8.16 11.62
CA ALA A 127 -14.40 7.33 10.47
C ALA A 127 -15.59 6.40 10.75
N GLU A 128 -15.69 5.83 11.95
CA GLU A 128 -16.79 4.96 12.38
C GLU A 128 -18.15 5.67 12.25
N ALA A 129 -18.31 6.85 12.83
CA ALA A 129 -19.57 7.61 12.77
C ALA A 129 -20.00 7.92 11.32
N LEU A 130 -19.03 8.20 10.45
CA LEU A 130 -19.29 8.42 9.02
C LEU A 130 -19.70 7.12 8.31
N CYS A 131 -19.05 6.00 8.63
CA CYS A 131 -19.40 4.69 8.09
C CYS A 131 -20.79 4.23 8.53
N GLU A 132 -21.15 4.42 9.80
CA GLU A 132 -22.48 4.08 10.32
C GLU A 132 -23.58 4.86 9.60
N ARG A 133 -23.35 6.18 9.40
CA ARG A 133 -24.26 7.01 8.62
C ARG A 133 -24.38 6.55 7.17
N ALA A 134 -23.25 6.26 6.51
CA ALA A 134 -23.24 5.73 5.15
C ALA A 134 -23.95 4.36 5.05
N LEU A 135 -23.80 3.51 6.07
CA LEU A 135 -24.40 2.18 6.16
C LEU A 135 -25.92 2.28 6.25
N MET A 136 -26.43 3.15 7.11
CA MET A 136 -27.86 3.41 7.24
C MET A 136 -28.46 3.87 5.91
N ILE A 137 -27.79 4.79 5.21
CA ILE A 137 -28.24 5.30 3.90
C ILE A 137 -28.29 4.18 2.87
N ARG A 138 -27.20 3.42 2.71
CA ARG A 138 -27.11 2.35 1.70
C ARG A 138 -28.03 1.17 2.01
N ALA A 139 -28.11 0.76 3.27
CA ALA A 139 -29.00 -0.32 3.68
C ALA A 139 -30.48 0.07 3.48
N GLY A 140 -30.84 1.33 3.74
CA GLY A 140 -32.19 1.84 3.51
C GLY A 140 -32.55 1.99 2.02
N ALA A 141 -31.63 2.51 1.20
CA ALA A 141 -31.91 2.80 -0.21
C ALA A 141 -31.71 1.60 -1.15
N LEU A 142 -30.72 0.75 -0.88
CA LEU A 142 -30.29 -0.35 -1.77
C LEU A 142 -30.60 -1.74 -1.16
N GLY A 143 -30.83 -1.80 0.14
CA GLY A 143 -31.05 -3.04 0.89
C GLY A 143 -29.79 -3.54 1.62
N ALA A 144 -30.03 -4.31 2.69
CA ALA A 144 -28.98 -4.81 3.56
C ALA A 144 -28.02 -5.83 2.89
N ARG A 145 -28.43 -6.47 1.79
CA ARG A 145 -27.64 -7.46 1.04
C ARG A 145 -27.06 -6.91 -0.27
N HIS A 146 -27.08 -5.60 -0.46
CA HIS A 146 -26.52 -5.00 -1.67
C HIS A 146 -24.97 -4.97 -1.62
N PRO A 147 -24.25 -5.16 -2.74
CA PRO A 147 -22.78 -5.08 -2.77
C PRO A 147 -22.20 -3.78 -2.20
N GLN A 148 -22.89 -2.65 -2.44
CA GLN A 148 -22.47 -1.37 -1.85
C GLN A 148 -22.61 -1.33 -0.32
N THR A 149 -23.54 -2.08 0.26
CA THR A 149 -23.66 -2.24 1.72
C THR A 149 -22.49 -3.07 2.25
N ALA A 150 -22.06 -4.11 1.53
CA ALA A 150 -20.85 -4.89 1.86
C ALA A 150 -19.59 -4.01 1.86
N LYS A 151 -19.43 -3.16 0.82
CA LYS A 151 -18.33 -2.18 0.75
C LYS A 151 -18.27 -1.26 1.96
N THR A 152 -19.42 -0.79 2.43
CA THR A 152 -19.50 0.04 3.64
C THR A 152 -19.11 -0.74 4.89
N LEU A 153 -19.56 -1.97 5.04
CA LEU A 153 -19.18 -2.84 6.16
C LEU A 153 -17.68 -3.13 6.18
N ALA A 154 -17.05 -3.32 5.02
CA ALA A 154 -15.60 -3.51 4.93
C ALA A 154 -14.82 -2.27 5.45
N VAL A 155 -15.26 -1.05 5.11
CA VAL A 155 -14.63 0.18 5.64
C VAL A 155 -14.89 0.35 7.14
N LEU A 156 -16.09 -0.01 7.62
CA LEU A 156 -16.40 -0.02 9.05
C LEU A 156 -15.51 -1.02 9.81
N ALA A 157 -15.23 -2.18 9.23
CA ALA A 157 -14.31 -3.15 9.81
C ALA A 157 -12.87 -2.56 9.93
N GLU A 158 -12.38 -1.82 8.94
CA GLU A 158 -11.10 -1.08 9.07
C GLU A 158 -11.13 -0.02 10.18
N CYS A 159 -12.30 0.58 10.47
CA CYS A 159 -12.44 1.46 11.64
C CYS A 159 -12.23 0.70 12.95
N TYR A 160 -12.75 -0.52 13.06
CA TYR A 160 -12.51 -1.39 14.22
C TYR A 160 -11.06 -1.86 14.32
N VAL A 161 -10.41 -2.14 13.17
CA VAL A 161 -8.97 -2.42 13.12
C VAL A 161 -8.15 -1.24 13.68
N GLY A 162 -8.42 -0.02 13.23
CA GLY A 162 -7.75 1.17 13.74
C GLY A 162 -7.97 1.42 15.25
N GLN A 163 -9.05 0.86 15.81
CA GLN A 163 -9.36 0.90 17.24
C GLN A 163 -8.85 -0.32 18.03
N GLN A 164 -8.14 -1.26 17.38
CA GLN A 164 -7.69 -2.52 17.97
C GLN A 164 -8.85 -3.42 18.47
N ALA A 165 -10.06 -3.22 17.97
CA ALA A 165 -11.22 -4.05 18.26
C ALA A 165 -11.27 -5.24 17.28
N TRP A 166 -10.27 -6.11 17.35
CA TRP A 166 -10.00 -7.18 16.37
C TRP A 166 -11.21 -8.09 16.12
N GLN A 167 -11.86 -8.57 17.17
CA GLN A 167 -13.03 -9.44 17.04
C GLN A 167 -14.19 -8.74 16.31
N ARG A 168 -14.48 -7.48 16.66
CA ARG A 168 -15.54 -6.71 15.98
C ARG A 168 -15.21 -6.47 14.51
N ALA A 169 -13.94 -6.26 14.18
CA ALA A 169 -13.50 -6.15 12.80
C ALA A 169 -13.72 -7.45 12.02
N ILE A 170 -13.35 -8.60 12.60
CA ILE A 170 -13.55 -9.93 12.00
C ILE A 170 -15.04 -10.19 11.76
N ASP A 171 -15.88 -10.03 12.78
CA ASP A 171 -17.33 -10.26 12.68
C ASP A 171 -17.96 -9.37 11.60
N THR A 172 -17.49 -8.12 11.49
CA THR A 172 -17.98 -7.17 10.49
C THR A 172 -17.49 -7.53 9.09
N TYR A 173 -16.25 -8.01 8.95
CA TYR A 173 -15.72 -8.53 7.70
C TYR A 173 -16.46 -9.78 7.23
N ASP A 174 -16.78 -10.72 8.13
CA ASP A 174 -17.54 -11.92 7.80
C ASP A 174 -18.92 -11.57 7.25
N ARG A 175 -19.59 -10.57 7.84
CA ARG A 175 -20.86 -10.04 7.32
C ARG A 175 -20.71 -9.42 5.93
N ALA A 176 -19.66 -8.63 5.71
CA ALA A 176 -19.37 -8.05 4.40
C ALA A 176 -19.09 -9.14 3.35
N LEU A 177 -18.28 -10.13 3.71
CA LEU A 177 -17.91 -11.27 2.90
C LEU A 177 -19.14 -12.12 2.53
N ALA A 178 -20.03 -12.39 3.48
CA ALA A 178 -21.26 -13.14 3.21
C ALA A 178 -22.17 -12.45 2.19
N ILE A 179 -22.22 -11.11 2.19
CA ILE A 179 -22.98 -10.33 1.22
C ILE A 179 -22.27 -10.33 -0.14
N ALA A 180 -20.97 -10.07 -0.17
CA ALA A 180 -20.19 -10.02 -1.41
C ALA A 180 -20.09 -11.37 -2.11
N ALA A 181 -19.94 -12.47 -1.37
CA ALA A 181 -19.89 -13.82 -1.92
C ALA A 181 -21.26 -14.29 -2.47
N ALA A 182 -22.36 -13.68 -2.03
CA ALA A 182 -23.68 -13.90 -2.60
C ALA A 182 -23.94 -13.01 -3.83
N ALA A 183 -23.10 -11.99 -4.06
CA ALA A 183 -23.10 -11.16 -5.25
C ALA A 183 -22.21 -11.80 -6.35
N HIS A 184 -22.31 -11.31 -7.58
CA HIS A 184 -21.79 -11.94 -8.81
C HIS A 184 -20.31 -12.38 -8.74
N PRO A 185 -19.88 -13.34 -9.61
CA PRO A 185 -18.49 -13.81 -9.68
C PRO A 185 -17.44 -12.72 -9.99
N ALA A 186 -17.84 -11.52 -10.41
CA ALA A 186 -16.93 -10.38 -10.58
C ALA A 186 -16.36 -9.85 -9.24
N ASP A 187 -16.93 -10.24 -8.10
CA ASP A 187 -16.50 -9.78 -6.77
C ASP A 187 -15.44 -10.71 -6.13
N GLU A 188 -14.90 -11.70 -6.86
CA GLU A 188 -13.92 -12.67 -6.35
C GLU A 188 -12.64 -12.02 -5.78
N GLU A 189 -12.17 -10.92 -6.37
CA GLU A 189 -10.99 -10.19 -5.86
C GLU A 189 -11.30 -9.53 -4.51
N GLU A 190 -12.47 -8.90 -4.37
CA GLU A 190 -12.89 -8.23 -3.14
C GLU A 190 -13.16 -9.24 -2.01
N VAL A 191 -13.79 -10.37 -2.36
CA VAL A 191 -13.98 -11.54 -1.50
C VAL A 191 -12.64 -12.10 -1.04
N GLY A 192 -11.69 -12.30 -1.96
CA GLY A 192 -10.34 -12.78 -1.66
C GLY A 192 -9.57 -11.83 -0.75
N TRP A 193 -9.66 -10.52 -1.01
CA TRP A 193 -9.06 -9.49 -0.17
C TRP A 193 -9.62 -9.53 1.25
N MET A 194 -10.95 -9.58 1.42
CA MET A 194 -11.60 -9.67 2.74
C MET A 194 -11.21 -10.93 3.50
N ARG A 195 -11.16 -12.10 2.84
CA ARG A 195 -10.71 -13.37 3.46
C ARG A 195 -9.29 -13.28 3.99
N ARG A 196 -8.37 -12.75 3.18
CA ARG A 196 -6.98 -12.53 3.61
C ARG A 196 -6.94 -11.55 4.79
N ARG A 197 -7.77 -10.50 4.74
CA ARG A 197 -7.82 -9.52 5.82
C ARG A 197 -8.29 -10.15 7.13
N ILE A 198 -9.36 -10.94 7.13
CA ILE A 198 -9.82 -11.70 8.29
C ILE A 198 -8.71 -12.60 8.85
N ALA A 199 -8.03 -13.37 8.00
CA ALA A 199 -6.94 -14.24 8.44
C ALA A 199 -5.80 -13.47 9.12
N THR A 200 -5.42 -12.31 8.58
CA THR A 200 -4.41 -11.44 9.22
C THR A 200 -4.86 -10.90 10.57
N LEU A 201 -6.13 -10.56 10.72
CA LEU A 201 -6.69 -10.03 11.96
C LEU A 201 -6.85 -11.12 13.03
N ALA A 202 -7.24 -12.33 12.63
CA ALA A 202 -7.31 -13.48 13.53
C ALA A 202 -5.93 -13.85 14.09
N ALA A 203 -4.91 -13.92 13.23
CA ALA A 203 -3.53 -14.14 13.66
C ALA A 203 -3.02 -13.03 14.59
N ALA A 204 -3.34 -11.76 14.28
CA ALA A 204 -3.00 -10.63 15.13
C ALA A 204 -3.73 -10.69 16.49
N GLN A 205 -4.97 -11.17 16.54
CA GLN A 205 -5.74 -11.34 17.77
C GLN A 205 -5.14 -12.43 18.66
N GLU A 206 -4.74 -13.57 18.09
CA GLU A 206 -4.06 -14.66 18.82
C GLU A 206 -2.72 -14.20 19.43
N GLN A 207 -1.97 -13.37 18.70
CA GLN A 207 -0.73 -12.78 19.19
C GLN A 207 -0.98 -11.66 20.22
N ALA A 208 -2.07 -10.91 20.07
CA ALA A 208 -2.51 -9.85 20.99
C ALA A 208 -3.25 -10.38 22.22
N THR A 209 -3.51 -11.68 22.31
CA THR A 209 -3.85 -12.39 23.55
C THR A 209 -2.58 -12.94 24.22
N PRO A 210 -1.74 -12.14 24.89
CA PRO A 210 -0.70 -12.70 25.72
C PRO A 210 -1.36 -13.32 26.96
N LEU A 211 -1.09 -14.61 27.22
CA LEU A 211 -0.84 -15.13 28.57
C LEU A 211 -1.88 -14.84 29.69
N ILE A 212 -3.17 -14.62 29.41
CA ILE A 212 -4.16 -14.35 30.47
C ILE A 212 -5.11 -15.52 30.74
N SER A 213 -5.14 -16.55 29.89
CA SER A 213 -5.96 -17.74 30.18
C SER A 213 -5.49 -18.97 29.40
N HIS A 214 -4.87 -19.92 30.12
CA HIS A 214 -4.56 -21.33 29.77
C HIS A 214 -3.09 -21.68 29.42
N PRO A 215 -2.37 -22.46 30.27
CA PRO A 215 -1.45 -23.50 29.83
C PRO A 215 -2.18 -24.87 29.76
N PRO A 216 -1.67 -25.93 29.09
CA PRO A 216 -0.93 -26.05 27.82
C PRO A 216 -1.65 -27.03 26.83
N LEU A 217 -1.52 -26.86 25.50
CA LEU A 217 -1.86 -27.93 24.54
C LEU A 217 -0.81 -28.16 23.43
N LEU A 218 0.39 -27.58 23.57
CA LEU A 218 1.49 -27.80 22.60
C LEU A 218 2.41 -28.99 22.92
N LEU A 219 2.04 -29.86 23.88
CA LEU A 219 2.87 -31.01 24.27
C LEU A 219 2.26 -32.40 23.97
N GLN A 220 1.27 -32.49 23.07
CA GLN A 220 0.68 -33.78 22.70
C GLN A 220 1.01 -34.27 21.28
N ARG A 221 2.05 -33.69 20.65
CA ARG A 221 2.49 -34.10 19.31
C ARG A 221 3.96 -34.53 19.19
N LEU A 222 4.66 -34.71 20.32
CA LEU A 222 6.05 -35.16 20.32
C LEU A 222 6.30 -36.58 20.85
N ASP A 223 5.24 -37.32 21.19
CA ASP A 223 5.37 -38.73 21.57
C ASP A 223 4.75 -39.65 20.50
N ALA A 224 5.48 -39.86 19.40
CA ALA A 224 5.34 -41.06 18.58
C ALA A 224 6.73 -41.44 18.02
N PRO A 225 7.14 -42.72 18.10
CA PRO A 225 8.53 -43.13 18.00
C PRO A 225 9.04 -43.20 16.55
N ALA A 226 10.36 -43.05 16.44
CA ALA A 226 11.16 -43.15 15.23
C ALA A 226 10.86 -44.40 14.39
N ILE A 227 10.71 -44.21 13.08
CA ILE A 227 10.86 -45.29 12.09
C ILE A 227 11.92 -44.85 11.08
N SER A 228 12.90 -45.74 10.94
CA SER A 228 14.18 -45.65 10.25
C SER A 228 14.10 -45.42 8.74
N ALA A 229 15.15 -44.78 8.21
CA ALA A 229 15.50 -44.75 6.80
C ALA A 229 15.79 -46.16 6.21
N PRO A 230 15.83 -46.28 4.87
CA PRO A 230 17.10 -46.69 4.27
C PRO A 230 17.50 -45.94 2.99
N ALA A 231 18.79 -46.14 2.67
CA ALA A 231 19.63 -45.51 1.66
C ALA A 231 19.64 -46.20 0.29
N ALA A 232 20.12 -45.48 -0.74
CA ALA A 232 20.99 -45.91 -1.87
C ALA A 232 20.94 -44.83 -3.00
N ALA A 233 22.05 -44.14 -3.35
CA ALA A 233 23.04 -44.45 -4.42
C ALA A 233 22.46 -44.30 -5.85
N GLU A 234 22.99 -43.58 -6.87
CA GLU A 234 24.29 -42.94 -7.25
C GLU A 234 24.00 -41.93 -8.44
N PRO A 235 24.93 -41.54 -9.36
CA PRO A 235 25.97 -40.50 -9.23
C PRO A 235 25.94 -39.42 -10.36
N ALA A 236 26.81 -38.42 -10.24
CA ALA A 236 27.06 -37.36 -11.24
C ALA A 236 28.03 -37.79 -12.37
N PRO A 237 28.11 -37.01 -13.46
CA PRO A 237 29.38 -36.84 -14.18
C PRO A 237 29.81 -35.36 -14.34
N THR A 238 31.10 -35.15 -14.17
CA THR A 238 31.93 -34.00 -14.62
C THR A 238 32.18 -34.06 -16.13
N ILE A 239 32.49 -32.92 -16.77
CA ILE A 239 33.56 -32.71 -17.79
C ILE A 239 33.59 -31.22 -18.24
N ASP A 240 34.79 -30.64 -18.10
CA ASP A 240 35.55 -29.62 -18.87
C ASP A 240 35.07 -28.18 -19.19
N ALA A 241 36.01 -27.24 -18.90
CA ALA A 241 36.12 -25.87 -19.40
C ALA A 241 36.93 -25.83 -20.74
N PRO A 242 37.12 -24.67 -21.43
CA PRO A 242 38.08 -23.65 -20.96
C PRO A 242 37.78 -22.17 -21.30
N ALA A 243 38.33 -21.30 -20.44
CA ALA A 243 38.97 -19.98 -20.64
C ALA A 243 38.53 -19.01 -21.78
N SER A 244 38.38 -17.73 -21.42
CA SER A 244 39.41 -16.69 -21.68
C SER A 244 38.98 -15.25 -21.27
N SER A 245 39.96 -14.48 -20.76
CA SER A 245 40.20 -13.03 -21.03
C SER A 245 39.14 -12.00 -20.60
N GLY A 246 39.41 -10.91 -19.87
CA GLY A 246 40.62 -10.22 -19.41
C GLY A 246 40.16 -8.97 -18.63
N ALA A 247 40.66 -8.75 -17.42
CA ALA A 247 41.67 -7.72 -17.07
C ALA A 247 41.19 -6.25 -16.93
N SER A 248 41.53 -5.73 -15.74
CA SER A 248 41.85 -4.34 -15.34
C SER A 248 40.73 -3.56 -14.64
N ALA A 249 40.74 -3.40 -13.30
CA ALA A 249 41.69 -2.72 -12.39
C ALA A 249 41.44 -1.19 -12.25
N ASN A 250 40.68 -0.81 -11.20
CA ASN A 250 41.09 -0.05 -10.00
C ASN A 250 41.95 1.24 -10.12
N PRO A 251 42.14 2.05 -9.05
CA PRO A 251 41.21 2.57 -8.02
C PRO A 251 41.59 4.03 -7.58
N ALA A 252 41.16 4.41 -6.36
CA ALA A 252 41.76 5.41 -5.44
C ALA A 252 41.07 6.79 -5.43
N ALA A 253 40.91 7.51 -4.31
CA ALA A 253 41.43 7.32 -2.97
C ALA A 253 40.72 8.22 -1.94
N LEU A 254 40.65 7.71 -0.71
CA LEU A 254 41.03 8.33 0.58
C LEU A 254 40.40 9.66 1.05
N GLY A 255 39.89 9.63 2.28
CA GLY A 255 39.90 10.80 3.17
C GLY A 255 38.84 10.84 4.27
N ALA A 256 38.95 10.00 5.30
CA ALA A 256 38.38 10.27 6.64
C ALA A 256 39.32 11.26 7.41
N PRO A 257 39.04 11.78 8.65
CA PRO A 257 38.00 11.37 9.60
C PRO A 257 37.39 12.47 10.54
N ARG A 258 36.37 12.04 11.31
CA ARG A 258 36.01 12.39 12.71
C ARG A 258 35.46 13.78 13.08
N GLY A 259 34.23 13.76 13.61
CA GLY A 259 33.73 14.75 14.57
C GLY A 259 32.24 14.55 14.91
N SER A 260 31.96 14.04 16.12
CA SER A 260 30.75 14.26 16.96
C SER A 260 29.33 14.06 16.38
N LEU A 261 28.61 13.11 16.98
CA LEU A 261 27.14 12.99 16.97
C LEU A 261 26.43 14.32 17.23
N PRO A 262 25.28 14.56 16.59
CA PRO A 262 24.04 14.42 17.37
C PRO A 262 22.91 13.69 16.61
N LEU A 263 21.99 13.14 17.41
CA LEU A 263 20.68 12.64 17.04
C LEU A 263 19.99 13.51 15.97
N ALA A 264 19.61 12.91 14.84
CA ALA A 264 18.69 13.52 13.88
C ALA A 264 17.67 12.49 13.41
N ARG A 265 16.41 12.70 13.81
CA ARG A 265 15.24 12.23 13.05
C ARG A 265 15.41 12.70 11.61
N GLY A 266 15.69 11.76 10.71
CA GLY A 266 15.75 12.00 9.28
C GLY A 266 14.56 11.33 8.60
N SER A 267 13.50 12.11 8.40
CA SER A 267 12.56 11.91 7.31
C SER A 267 13.34 11.83 6.00
N GLY A 268 13.64 10.62 5.55
CA GLY A 268 14.26 10.37 4.26
C GLY A 268 13.16 10.07 3.26
N GLU A 269 12.95 10.97 2.30
CA GLU A 269 12.23 10.69 1.06
C GLU A 269 12.69 9.33 0.53
N SER A 270 11.77 8.39 0.39
CA SER A 270 12.07 7.08 -0.17
C SER A 270 12.53 7.31 -1.60
N THR A 271 13.84 7.25 -1.82
CA THR A 271 14.38 7.10 -3.17
C THR A 271 13.65 5.90 -3.81
N PRO A 272 13.33 5.93 -5.11
CA PRO A 272 12.68 4.79 -5.78
C PRO A 272 13.47 3.48 -5.64
N LEU A 273 14.76 3.56 -5.27
CA LEU A 273 15.61 2.44 -4.91
C LEU A 273 15.38 1.94 -3.48
N GLY A 274 15.26 2.83 -2.49
CA GLY A 274 14.82 2.48 -1.14
C GLY A 274 13.45 1.79 -1.14
N ALA A 275 12.56 2.14 -2.08
CA ALA A 275 11.26 1.48 -2.26
C ALA A 275 11.39 0.02 -2.77
N MET A 276 12.37 -0.29 -3.62
CA MET A 276 12.61 -1.68 -4.06
C MET A 276 13.23 -2.52 -2.96
N ALA A 277 14.23 -1.99 -2.25
CA ALA A 277 14.85 -2.67 -1.12
C ALA A 277 13.83 -2.96 -0.01
N THR A 278 12.98 -1.98 0.33
CA THR A 278 11.88 -2.16 1.30
C THR A 278 10.85 -3.19 0.83
N SER A 279 10.54 -3.28 -0.46
CA SER A 279 9.64 -4.31 -1.00
C SER A 279 10.20 -5.73 -0.85
N PHE A 280 11.50 -5.93 -1.08
CA PHE A 280 12.15 -7.22 -0.83
C PHE A 280 12.22 -7.55 0.65
N GLU A 281 12.45 -6.55 1.50
CA GLU A 281 12.44 -6.70 2.97
C GLU A 281 11.05 -7.07 3.50
N GLU A 282 9.99 -6.41 3.02
CA GLU A 282 8.61 -6.72 3.38
C GLU A 282 8.23 -8.15 2.99
N ARG A 283 8.66 -8.62 1.81
CA ARG A 283 8.51 -10.03 1.40
C ARG A 283 9.31 -11.00 2.26
N ALA A 284 10.55 -10.65 2.63
CA ALA A 284 11.38 -11.51 3.48
C ALA A 284 10.80 -11.66 4.89
N VAL A 285 10.23 -10.59 5.46
CA VAL A 285 9.50 -10.63 6.73
C VAL A 285 8.19 -11.42 6.61
N ALA A 286 7.49 -11.35 5.48
CA ALA A 286 6.30 -12.16 5.25
C ALA A 286 6.64 -13.67 5.15
N MET A 287 7.76 -14.03 4.53
CA MET A 287 8.19 -15.43 4.40
C MET A 287 8.67 -16.04 5.73
N LEU A 288 9.19 -15.22 6.64
CA LEU A 288 9.48 -15.62 8.03
C LEU A 288 8.22 -16.10 8.78
N GLN A 289 7.08 -15.44 8.56
CA GLN A 289 5.81 -15.81 9.20
C GLN A 289 5.27 -17.16 8.70
N ILE A 290 5.72 -17.60 7.51
CA ILE A 290 5.33 -18.86 6.88
C ILE A 290 6.31 -20.00 7.26
N GLY A 291 7.40 -19.70 7.99
CA GLY A 291 8.42 -20.66 8.41
C GLY A 291 9.44 -21.01 7.31
N ASN A 292 9.43 -20.29 6.18
CA ASN A 292 10.33 -20.54 5.06
C ASN A 292 11.59 -19.66 5.15
N ALA A 293 12.45 -19.97 6.13
CA ALA A 293 13.65 -19.19 6.43
C ALA A 293 14.70 -19.21 5.30
N SER A 294 14.72 -20.24 4.45
CA SER A 294 15.65 -20.35 3.32
C SER A 294 15.32 -19.36 2.21
N GLU A 295 14.04 -19.16 1.88
CA GLU A 295 13.61 -18.18 0.89
C GLU A 295 13.74 -16.74 1.38
N ALA A 296 13.40 -16.47 2.66
CA ALA A 296 13.61 -15.17 3.28
C ALA A 296 15.08 -14.73 3.20
N ARG A 297 16.01 -15.68 3.42
CA ARG A 297 17.45 -15.45 3.29
C ARG A 297 17.87 -15.08 1.87
N ASN A 298 17.34 -15.77 0.86
CA ASN A 298 17.66 -15.48 -0.54
C ASN A 298 17.18 -14.07 -0.94
N LEU A 299 16.01 -13.65 -0.44
CA LEU A 299 15.48 -12.31 -0.69
C LEU A 299 16.32 -11.20 -0.03
N PHE A 300 16.77 -11.42 1.22
CA PHE A 300 17.70 -10.48 1.87
C PHE A 300 19.04 -10.40 1.13
N ARG A 301 19.57 -11.53 0.65
CA ARG A 301 20.81 -11.55 -0.15
C ARG A 301 20.64 -10.76 -1.45
N GLN A 302 19.55 -10.95 -2.17
CA GLN A 302 19.23 -10.20 -3.39
C GLN A 302 19.06 -8.71 -3.12
N ALA A 303 18.40 -8.33 -2.01
CA ALA A 303 18.24 -6.92 -1.63
C ALA A 303 19.60 -6.25 -1.37
N VAL A 304 20.49 -6.92 -0.63
CA VAL A 304 21.86 -6.43 -0.37
C VAL A 304 22.64 -6.32 -1.67
N GLU A 305 22.60 -7.34 -2.53
CA GLU A 305 23.35 -7.35 -3.81
C GLU A 305 22.91 -6.20 -4.74
N ILE A 306 21.60 -5.91 -4.80
CA ILE A 306 21.07 -4.80 -5.59
C ILE A 306 21.54 -3.46 -5.02
N CYS A 307 21.51 -3.30 -3.69
CA CYS A 307 21.99 -2.10 -3.01
C CYS A 307 23.52 -1.91 -3.21
N GLU A 308 24.31 -2.96 -3.06
CA GLU A 308 25.76 -2.94 -3.25
C GLU A 308 26.16 -2.61 -4.69
N LYS A 309 25.54 -3.26 -5.69
CA LYS A 309 25.86 -3.03 -7.11
C LYS A 309 25.53 -1.61 -7.59
N ARG A 310 24.49 -0.98 -7.02
CA ARG A 310 23.98 0.31 -7.53
C ARG A 310 24.40 1.52 -6.71
N LEU A 311 24.46 1.38 -5.39
CA LEU A 311 24.76 2.48 -4.46
C LEU A 311 26.17 2.37 -3.87
N GLY A 312 26.77 1.18 -3.96
CA GLY A 312 28.04 0.87 -3.37
C GLY A 312 27.91 0.31 -1.95
N PRO A 313 28.98 -0.33 -1.48
CA PRO A 313 29.02 -1.05 -0.19
C PRO A 313 28.88 -0.17 1.05
N THR A 314 29.33 1.09 0.97
CA THR A 314 29.39 2.02 2.11
C THR A 314 28.21 2.99 2.14
N HIS A 315 27.27 2.86 1.22
CA HIS A 315 26.11 3.74 1.14
C HIS A 315 25.16 3.51 2.33
N PRO A 316 24.57 4.56 2.93
CA PRO A 316 23.71 4.45 4.11
C PRO A 316 22.55 3.45 3.95
N GLU A 317 21.94 3.40 2.75
CA GLU A 317 20.87 2.43 2.46
C GLU A 317 21.38 0.99 2.42
N THR A 318 22.55 0.74 1.82
CA THR A 318 23.18 -0.59 1.78
C THR A 318 23.50 -1.09 3.19
N LEU A 319 24.03 -0.20 4.04
CA LEU A 319 24.31 -0.50 5.44
C LEU A 319 23.03 -0.79 6.24
N ALA A 320 21.96 -0.03 6.00
CA ALA A 320 20.67 -0.27 6.64
C ALA A 320 20.07 -1.64 6.25
N THR A 321 20.14 -2.02 4.97
CA THR A 321 19.71 -3.34 4.48
C THR A 321 20.55 -4.47 5.10
N LEU A 322 21.87 -4.28 5.21
CA LEU A 322 22.78 -5.22 5.87
C LEU A 322 22.47 -5.41 7.36
N GLU A 323 22.21 -4.33 8.09
CA GLU A 323 21.83 -4.40 9.50
C GLU A 323 20.50 -5.16 9.71
N ARG A 324 19.54 -4.96 8.81
CA ARG A 324 18.27 -5.70 8.82
C ARG A 324 18.50 -7.20 8.56
N TYR A 325 19.36 -7.54 7.60
CA TYR A 325 19.72 -8.93 7.31
C TYR A 325 20.44 -9.61 8.49
N ARG A 326 21.36 -8.91 9.16
CA ARG A 326 22.02 -9.42 10.39
C ARG A 326 21.01 -9.71 11.50
N ARG A 327 20.06 -8.80 11.73
CA ARG A 327 19.00 -9.00 12.72
C ARG A 327 18.15 -10.23 12.39
N PHE A 328 17.87 -10.47 11.11
CA PHE A 328 17.20 -11.69 10.64
C PHE A 328 17.99 -12.96 10.99
N LEU A 329 19.30 -13.02 10.72
CA LEU A 329 20.13 -14.20 11.00
C LEU A 329 20.24 -14.50 12.50
N GLN A 330 20.25 -13.47 13.35
CA GLN A 330 20.17 -13.62 14.80
C GLN A 330 18.85 -14.24 15.25
N HIS A 331 17.72 -13.77 14.71
CA HIS A 331 16.40 -14.34 15.02
C HIS A 331 16.21 -15.76 14.47
N ALA A 332 16.85 -16.09 13.34
CA ALA A 332 16.83 -17.42 12.76
C ALA A 332 17.76 -18.42 13.49
N GLY A 333 18.44 -18.02 14.57
CA GLY A 333 19.29 -18.90 15.38
C GLY A 333 20.62 -19.28 14.71
N ARG A 334 21.13 -18.45 13.78
CA ARG A 334 22.38 -18.71 13.03
C ARG A 334 23.43 -17.61 13.28
N PRO A 335 23.98 -17.53 14.51
CA PRO A 335 24.91 -16.47 14.89
C PRO A 335 26.26 -16.54 14.15
N SER A 336 26.69 -17.73 13.73
CA SER A 336 27.95 -17.92 12.98
C SER A 336 27.98 -17.21 11.62
N GLU A 337 26.84 -17.13 10.92
CA GLU A 337 26.73 -16.39 9.66
C GLU A 337 26.65 -14.88 9.89
N THR A 338 26.14 -14.45 11.04
CA THR A 338 26.11 -13.03 11.42
C THR A 338 27.53 -12.50 11.64
N GLU A 339 28.40 -13.30 12.26
CA GLU A 339 29.83 -12.99 12.43
C GLU A 339 30.60 -13.01 11.10
N ALA A 340 30.26 -13.92 10.18
CA ALA A 340 30.81 -13.94 8.83
C ALA A 340 30.45 -12.66 8.04
N LEU A 341 29.20 -12.19 8.14
CA LEU A 341 28.75 -10.90 7.57
C LEU A 341 29.31 -9.66 8.28
N SER A 342 29.86 -9.82 9.49
CA SER A 342 30.53 -8.74 10.22
C SER A 342 32.03 -8.65 9.90
N THR A 343 32.62 -9.73 9.39
CA THR A 343 34.06 -9.84 9.08
C THR A 343 34.35 -9.77 7.57
N ALA A 344 33.36 -10.05 6.72
CA ALA A 344 33.48 -9.93 5.28
C ALA A 344 33.53 -8.44 4.84
N PRO A 345 34.53 -8.02 4.04
CA PRO A 345 34.48 -6.72 3.40
C PRO A 345 33.24 -6.67 2.47
N PRO A 346 32.62 -5.51 2.29
CA PRO A 346 31.31 -5.37 1.64
C PRO A 346 31.35 -5.60 0.11
N HIS A 347 32.41 -6.21 -0.41
CA HIS A 347 32.52 -6.72 -1.77
C HIS A 347 32.45 -8.26 -1.84
N SER A 348 32.40 -8.96 -0.69
CA SER A 348 32.51 -10.43 -0.59
C SER A 348 31.18 -11.15 -0.39
N ILE A 349 30.04 -10.43 -0.34
CA ILE A 349 28.72 -11.01 -0.03
C ILE A 349 28.12 -11.73 -1.26
N ALA A 350 28.62 -11.45 -2.47
CA ALA A 350 28.17 -12.09 -3.70
C ALA A 350 28.62 -13.56 -3.85
N ASP A 351 29.68 -13.98 -3.14
CA ASP A 351 30.33 -15.30 -3.33
C ASP A 351 30.07 -16.30 -2.18
N GLN A 352 29.14 -16.03 -1.24
CA GLN A 352 28.73 -16.92 -0.13
C GLN A 352 27.21 -17.15 -0.13
#